data_AF-A0A7G1NBY2-F1
#
_entry.id   AF-A0A7G1NBY2-F1
#
_cell.length_a   1.000
_cell.length_b   1.000
_cell.length_c   1.000
_cell.angle_alpha   90.00
_cell.angle_beta   90.00
_cell.angle_gamma   90.00
#
_symmetry.space_group_name_H-M   'P 1'
#
loop_
_entity.id
_entity.type
_entity.pdbx_description
1 polymer ?
#
loop_
_entity_poly.entity_id
_entity_poly.type
_entity_poly.pdbx_seq_one_letter_code
_entity_poly.pdbx_strand_id
1 'polypeptide(L)' 'MSDQPPAEVMEFARNYKCGHCSGDTMELVRGDGNLWHGYFRHDDGCPVQVGAVSSIPDSFRALPPGYEGAP' A
#
# COMPACT_ATOMS: atom_id res chain seq x y z
N MET A 1 6.11 12.03 -21.59
CA MET A 1 5.30 11.06 -20.82
C MET A 1 5.21 11.60 -19.42
N SER A 2 3.99 11.84 -18.91
CA SER A 2 3.81 12.40 -17.57
C SER A 2 4.37 11.44 -16.52
N ASP A 3 5.26 11.93 -15.66
CA ASP A 3 5.87 11.17 -14.56
C ASP A 3 4.89 11.05 -13.38
N GLN A 4 3.69 10.56 -13.66
CA GLN A 4 2.65 10.37 -12.65
C GLN A 4 2.44 8.88 -12.39
N PRO A 5 2.13 8.49 -11.15
CA PRO A 5 1.71 7.14 -10.86
C PRO A 5 0.46 6.79 -11.68
N PRO A 6 0.26 5.51 -12.04
CA PRO A 6 -1.01 5.02 -12.53
C PRO A 6 -2.15 5.46 -11.60
N ALA A 7 -3.33 5.71 -12.17
CA ALA A 7 -4.47 6.24 -11.42
C ALA A 7 -4.86 5.31 -10.26
N GLU A 8 -4.73 4.00 -10.47
CA GLU A 8 -5.00 2.93 -9.51
C GLU A 8 -4.04 2.99 -8.33
N VAL A 9 -2.76 3.29 -8.56
CA VAL A 9 -1.75 3.46 -7.50
C VAL A 9 -2.06 4.70 -6.67
N MET A 10 -2.46 5.80 -7.32
CA MET A 10 -2.87 7.02 -6.61
C MET A 10 -4.17 6.81 -5.80
N GLU A 11 -5.13 6.06 -6.34
CA GLU A 11 -6.37 5.73 -5.64
C GLU A 11 -6.12 4.83 -4.44
N PHE A 12 -5.29 3.79 -4.59
CA PHE A 12 -4.86 2.95 -3.48
C PHE A 12 -4.20 3.78 -2.38
N ALA A 13 -3.22 4.61 -2.73
CA ALA A 13 -2.48 5.44 -1.77
C ALA A 13 -3.40 6.41 -1.01
N ARG A 14 -4.38 7.01 -1.68
CA ARG A 14 -5.38 7.89 -1.05
C ARG A 14 -6.34 7.18 -0.10
N ASN A 15 -6.66 5.93 -0.40
CA ASN A 15 -7.62 5.14 0.37
C ASN A 15 -6.95 4.20 1.37
N TYR A 16 -5.63 4.10 1.38
CA TYR A 16 -4.91 3.30 2.34
C TYR A 16 -5.23 3.75 3.76
N LYS A 17 -5.72 2.81 4.56
CA LYS A 17 -5.94 2.96 5.99
C LYS A 17 -5.42 1.71 6.68
N CYS A 18 -4.59 1.89 7.69
CA CYS A 18 -4.19 0.78 8.52
C CYS A 18 -5.37 0.37 9.42
N GLY A 19 -5.71 -0.92 9.47
CA GLY A 19 -6.73 -1.44 10.38
C GLY A 19 -6.32 -1.47 11.86
N HIS A 20 -5.05 -1.15 12.16
CA HIS A 20 -4.46 -1.30 13.50
C HIS A 20 -3.94 0.00 14.12
N CYS A 21 -3.81 1.08 13.33
CA CYS A 21 -3.30 2.36 13.81
C CYS A 21 -3.93 3.51 13.04
N SER A 22 -3.75 4.74 13.53
CA SER A 22 -4.20 5.97 12.87
C SER A 22 -3.19 6.54 11.86
N GLY A 23 -2.13 5.78 11.56
CA GLY A 23 -1.13 6.12 10.56
C GLY A 23 -1.71 6.45 9.16
N ASP A 24 -0.98 7.28 8.42
CA ASP A 24 -1.40 7.90 7.17
C ASP A 24 -0.42 7.63 6.01
N THR A 25 -0.88 7.78 4.78
CA THR A 25 -0.02 7.79 3.59
C THR A 25 0.75 9.10 3.49
N MET A 26 2.07 9.04 3.28
CA MET A 26 2.89 10.25 3.16
C MET A 26 3.31 10.55 1.72
N GLU A 27 3.70 9.54 0.93
CA GLU A 27 4.33 9.83 -0.36
C GLU A 27 4.30 8.63 -1.34
N LEU A 28 4.17 8.95 -2.63
CA LEU A 28 4.43 8.02 -3.74
C LEU A 28 5.66 8.51 -4.50
N VAL A 29 6.68 7.66 -4.60
CA VAL A 29 7.92 7.95 -5.33
C VAL A 29 8.13 6.93 -6.44
N ARG A 30 8.71 7.40 -7.55
CA ARG A 30 9.13 6.52 -8.61
C ARG A 30 10.42 5.80 -8.20
N GLY A 31 10.37 4.48 -8.15
CA GLY A 31 11.49 3.60 -7.89
C GLY A 31 12.14 3.09 -9.18
N ASP A 32 13.16 2.24 -9.01
CA ASP A 32 13.83 1.58 -10.12
C ASP A 32 12.88 0.66 -10.90
N GLY A 33 13.13 0.52 -12.20
CA GLY A 33 12.39 -0.45 -13.03
C GLY A 33 10.93 -0.10 -13.35
N ASN A 34 10.56 1.19 -13.32
CA ASN A 34 9.18 1.68 -13.49
C ASN A 34 8.21 1.27 -12.37
N LEU A 35 8.72 0.90 -11.20
CA LEU A 35 7.92 0.64 -10.02
C LEU A 35 7.61 1.95 -9.30
N TRP A 36 6.45 1.98 -8.62
CA TRP A 36 6.09 3.07 -7.70
C TRP A 36 6.15 2.53 -6.27
N HIS A 37 6.89 3.21 -5.40
CA HIS A 37 6.95 2.89 -3.98
C HIS A 37 6.04 3.86 -3.21
N GLY A 38 5.22 3.29 -2.32
CA GLY A 38 4.42 4.07 -1.38
C GLY A 38 5.01 4.04 0.02
N TYR A 39 5.22 5.21 0.60
CA TYR A 39 5.62 5.36 2.00
C TYR A 39 4.39 5.64 2.87
N PHE A 40 4.13 4.71 3.78
CA PHE A 40 3.02 4.76 4.73
C PHE A 40 3.59 4.93 6.13
N ARG A 41 3.12 5.95 6.84
CA ARG A 41 3.48 6.21 8.23
C ARG A 41 2.59 5.36 9.11
N HIS A 42 3.18 4.73 10.12
CA HIS A 42 2.47 4.01 11.17
C HIS A 42 2.74 4.66 12.53
N ASP A 43 1.81 4.49 13.46
CA ASP A 43 2.01 4.88 14.85
C ASP A 43 2.99 3.92 15.54
N ASP A 44 3.72 4.43 16.53
CA ASP A 44 4.65 3.63 17.31
C ASP A 44 3.95 2.42 17.94
N GLY A 45 4.53 1.23 17.72
CA GLY A 45 3.98 -0.03 18.22
C GLY A 45 2.88 -0.62 17.33
N CYS A 46 2.57 -0.02 16.17
CA CYS A 46 1.69 -0.63 15.20
C CYS A 46 2.24 -2.01 14.79
N PRO A 47 1.40 -3.08 14.83
CA PRO A 47 1.85 -4.43 14.50
C PRO A 47 2.36 -4.55 13.06
N VAL A 48 1.92 -3.68 12.15
CA VAL A 48 2.45 -3.58 10.78
C VAL A 48 3.88 -3.05 10.79
N GLN A 49 4.14 -1.98 11.54
CA GLN A 49 5.45 -1.32 11.61
C GLN A 49 6.51 -2.25 12.21
N VAL A 50 6.16 -3.00 13.26
CA VAL A 50 7.07 -3.95 13.92
C VAL A 50 7.18 -5.30 13.20
N GLY A 51 6.49 -5.46 12.06
CA GLY A 51 6.52 -6.68 11.24
C GLY A 51 5.79 -7.89 11.84
N ALA A 52 4.99 -7.69 12.89
CA ALA A 52 4.16 -8.75 13.47
C ALA A 52 2.99 -9.13 12.56
N VAL A 53 2.53 -8.20 11.71
CA VAL A 53 1.55 -8.44 10.64
C VAL A 53 2.00 -7.76 9.34
N SER A 54 1.57 -8.29 8.19
CA SER A 54 1.91 -7.74 6.87
C SER A 54 1.41 -6.29 6.67
N SER A 55 2.13 -5.45 5.93
CA SER A 55 1.67 -4.11 5.54
C SER A 55 0.63 -4.11 4.43
N ILE A 56 0.38 -5.28 3.82
CA ILE A 56 -0.65 -5.45 2.79
C ILE A 56 -2.03 -5.27 3.46
N PRO A 57 -2.87 -4.33 2.99
CA PRO A 57 -4.19 -4.13 3.54
C PRO A 57 -5.02 -5.40 3.45
N ASP A 58 -5.92 -5.62 4.42
CA ASP A 58 -6.69 -6.86 4.53
C ASP A 58 -7.52 -7.17 3.28
N SER A 59 -7.99 -6.14 2.56
CA SER A 59 -8.68 -6.30 1.27
C SER A 59 -7.83 -6.98 0.18
N PHE A 60 -6.50 -6.86 0.26
CA PHE A 60 -5.55 -7.56 -0.62
C PHE A 60 -5.05 -8.88 -0.03
N ARG A 61 -5.13 -9.07 1.29
CA ARG A 61 -4.84 -10.37 1.92
C ARG A 61 -5.94 -11.40 1.66
N ALA A 62 -7.18 -10.94 1.47
CA ALA A 62 -8.34 -11.79 1.21
C ALA A 62 -8.40 -12.37 -0.20
N LEU A 63 -7.31 -12.34 -0.97
CA LEU A 63 -7.29 -13.00 -2.26
C LEU A 63 -7.05 -14.50 -2.07
N PRO A 64 -8.01 -15.36 -2.47
CA PRO A 64 -7.83 -16.80 -2.35
C PRO A 64 -6.59 -17.24 -3.16
N PRO A 65 -5.91 -18.33 -2.77
CA PRO A 65 -4.81 -18.89 -3.55
C PRO A 65 -5.31 -19.18 -4.98
N GLY A 66 -4.72 -18.50 -5.97
CA GLY A 66 -5.12 -18.61 -7.38
C GLY A 66 -5.77 -17.36 -7.99
N TYR A 67 -5.68 -16.18 -7.37
CA TYR A 67 -6.05 -14.95 -8.07
C TYR A 67 -4.99 -14.60 -9.14
N GLU A 68 -5.30 -14.92 -10.38
CA GLU A 68 -4.68 -14.36 -11.58
C GLU A 68 -5.65 -13.26 -12.05
N GLY A 69 -5.20 -12.01 -12.11
CA GLY A 69 -6.08 -10.84 -12.01
C GLY A 69 -7.23 -10.71 -13.01
N ALA A 70 -8.30 -10.05 -12.52
CA ALA A 70 -9.30 -9.25 -13.24
C ALA A 70 -10.25 -9.99 -14.21
N PRO A 71 -11.45 -9.46 -14.51
CA PRO A 71 -11.66 -8.12 -15.08
C PRO A 71 -12.00 -7.01 -14.07
#